data_AF-W7FNI5-F1
#
_entry.id   AF-W7FNI5-F1
#
_cell.length_a   1.000
_cell.length_b   1.000
_cell.length_c   1.000
_cell.angle_alpha   90.00
_cell.angle_beta   90.00
_cell.angle_gamma   90.00
#
_symmetry.space_group_name_H-M   'P 1'
#
loop_
_entity.id
_entity.type
_entity.pdbx_description
1 polymer ?
#
loop_
_entity_poly.entity_id
_entity_poly.type
_entity_poly.pdbx_seq_one_letter_code
_entity_poly.pdbx_strand_id
1 'polypeptide(L)'
;MVPKPHGSAETTIDYSNIKDAKHLLDIIGKDVYDEVHKEDADYRKYLQGHLKNAIFEKDPNDQQTPQDPCLLIHEYHTTVTSGYNNENPCKDRGEVRFSYTEGAECNKRKIKCKKDSDNECGACAPFRRLHLCDHNLENISDFDHINNDTLLADVCLAAKFEGETLTTQHGQHQLTYPDSHYEICTELARSFADIGDIIRGKDLYRRDNKKDKLENNLKTIFKQIHEKLTDLRANDHYKDENGGNFFKLREDWWTANRATVWEAI
;
A
#
# COMPACT_ATOMS: atom_id res chain seq x y z
N MET A 1 39.97 -24.70 17.96
CA MET A 1 38.74 -24.28 18.68
C MET A 1 37.71 -23.97 17.62
N VAL A 2 36.66 -24.79 17.52
CA VAL A 2 35.56 -24.59 16.57
C VAL A 2 34.64 -23.50 17.16
N PRO A 3 34.27 -22.45 16.41
CA PRO A 3 33.31 -21.46 16.88
C PRO A 3 31.97 -22.15 17.15
N LYS A 4 31.42 -21.99 18.35
CA LYS A 4 30.06 -22.43 18.66
C LYS A 4 29.07 -21.61 17.83
N PRO A 5 28.04 -22.22 17.21
CA PRO A 5 26.94 -21.47 16.64
C PRO A 5 26.24 -20.69 17.76
N HIS A 6 26.10 -19.38 17.57
CA HIS A 6 25.18 -18.58 18.39
C HIS A 6 23.77 -19.08 18.09
N GLY A 7 23.18 -19.76 19.07
CA GLY A 7 21.76 -20.10 19.05
C GLY A 7 20.97 -18.79 18.98
N SER A 8 20.23 -18.62 17.90
CA SER A 8 19.12 -17.67 17.86
C SER A 8 18.20 -18.00 19.03
N ALA A 9 17.97 -17.04 19.93
CA ALA A 9 16.95 -17.19 20.95
C ALA A 9 15.61 -17.38 20.24
N GLU A 10 15.06 -18.60 20.29
CA GLU A 10 13.67 -18.85 19.94
C GLU A 10 12.82 -18.07 20.95
N THR A 11 12.31 -16.92 20.54
CA THR A 11 11.25 -16.21 21.27
C THR A 11 9.99 -17.08 21.20
N THR A 12 9.77 -17.91 22.21
CA THR A 12 8.52 -18.67 22.36
C THR A 12 7.40 -17.68 22.63
N ILE A 13 6.50 -17.50 21.66
CA ILE A 13 5.36 -16.59 21.75
C ILE A 13 4.37 -17.14 22.78
N ASP A 14 4.09 -16.36 23.82
CA ASP A 14 3.08 -16.69 24.82
C ASP A 14 1.69 -16.29 24.32
N TYR A 15 1.00 -17.28 23.73
CA TYR A 15 -0.39 -17.14 23.27
C TYR A 15 -1.43 -17.22 24.42
N SER A 16 -1.02 -17.37 25.69
CA SER A 16 -1.96 -17.53 26.80
C SER A 16 -2.78 -16.27 27.12
N ASN A 17 -2.33 -15.09 26.69
CA ASN A 17 -2.95 -13.78 26.98
C ASN A 17 -3.63 -13.12 25.76
N ILE A 18 -4.07 -13.91 24.76
CA ILE A 18 -4.82 -13.38 23.60
C ILE A 18 -6.21 -12.89 24.06
N LYS A 19 -6.58 -11.67 23.66
CA LYS A 19 -7.85 -11.04 24.03
C LYS A 19 -8.91 -11.19 22.96
N ASP A 20 -8.51 -11.05 21.70
CA ASP A 20 -9.35 -11.14 20.52
C ASP A 20 -8.48 -11.48 19.29
N ALA A 21 -9.13 -11.64 18.14
CA ALA A 21 -8.45 -11.97 16.89
C ALA A 21 -7.49 -10.86 16.42
N LYS A 22 -7.80 -9.60 16.68
CA LYS A 22 -6.93 -8.47 16.31
C LYS A 22 -5.63 -8.54 17.12
N HIS A 23 -5.71 -8.73 18.43
CA HIS A 23 -4.55 -8.84 19.31
C HIS A 23 -3.63 -10.00 18.87
N LEU A 24 -4.19 -11.15 18.51
CA LEU A 24 -3.41 -12.29 17.99
C LEU A 24 -2.69 -11.94 16.68
N LEU A 25 -3.40 -11.35 15.71
CA LEU A 25 -2.83 -11.02 14.41
C LEU A 25 -1.78 -9.91 14.49
N ASP A 26 -1.94 -8.95 15.40
CA ASP A 26 -0.94 -7.90 15.65
C ASP A 26 0.36 -8.49 16.22
N ILE A 27 0.29 -9.47 17.13
CA ILE A 27 1.47 -10.18 17.67
C ILE A 27 2.19 -10.91 16.53
N ILE A 28 1.48 -11.73 15.75
CA ILE A 28 2.07 -12.46 14.62
C ILE A 28 2.66 -11.48 13.60
N GLY A 29 1.96 -10.39 13.31
CA GLY A 29 2.41 -9.37 12.37
C GLY A 29 3.71 -8.70 12.82
N LYS A 30 3.87 -8.44 14.12
CA LYS A 30 5.11 -7.94 14.70
C LYS A 30 6.26 -8.92 14.50
N ASP A 31 6.04 -10.20 14.80
CA ASP A 31 7.11 -11.21 14.67
C ASP A 31 7.54 -11.39 13.22
N VAL A 32 6.59 -11.42 12.28
CA VAL A 32 6.89 -11.44 10.84
C VAL A 32 7.66 -10.18 10.43
N TYR A 33 7.27 -9.01 10.94
CA TYR A 33 7.98 -7.76 10.67
C TYR A 33 9.43 -7.83 11.18
N ASP A 34 9.65 -8.23 12.43
CA ASP A 34 10.98 -8.33 13.05
C ASP A 34 11.85 -9.37 12.32
N GLU A 35 11.27 -10.51 11.89
CA GLU A 35 11.97 -11.55 11.14
C GLU A 35 12.48 -11.04 9.77
N VAL A 36 11.63 -10.34 9.02
CA VAL A 36 12.00 -9.83 7.68
C VAL A 36 12.87 -8.57 7.73
N HIS A 37 13.06 -7.95 8.90
CA HIS A 37 13.90 -6.76 9.10
C HIS A 37 15.31 -7.05 9.64
N LYS A 38 15.75 -8.32 9.62
CA LYS A 38 17.13 -8.69 9.99
C LYS A 38 18.16 -8.12 8.99
N GLU A 39 19.32 -7.73 9.50
CA GLU A 39 20.33 -6.83 8.89
C GLU A 39 21.07 -7.32 7.61
N ASP A 40 20.70 -8.45 7.01
CA ASP A 40 21.48 -9.01 5.89
C ASP A 40 21.32 -8.18 4.60
N ALA A 41 22.38 -7.45 4.25
CA ALA A 41 22.53 -6.63 3.04
C ALA A 41 21.25 -5.88 2.67
N ASP A 42 20.85 -4.92 3.51
CA ASP A 42 19.62 -4.18 3.31
C ASP A 42 19.67 -3.30 2.03
N TYR A 43 19.17 -3.86 0.92
CA TYR A 43 19.03 -3.18 -0.36
C TYR A 43 17.86 -2.19 -0.37
N ARG A 44 17.02 -2.14 0.69
CA ARG A 44 15.89 -1.19 0.79
C ARG A 44 16.33 0.26 0.77
N LYS A 45 17.56 0.57 1.19
CA LYS A 45 18.13 1.92 1.08
C LYS A 45 18.14 2.47 -0.35
N TYR A 46 18.15 1.60 -1.37
CA TYR A 46 18.07 2.01 -2.77
C TYR A 46 16.62 2.22 -3.25
N LEU A 47 15.63 1.83 -2.42
CA LEU A 47 14.20 1.92 -2.69
C LEU A 47 13.50 3.01 -1.87
N GLN A 48 14.20 3.55 -0.87
CA GLN A 48 13.67 4.62 -0.03
C GLN A 48 13.42 5.86 -0.88
N GLY A 49 12.17 6.30 -0.89
CA GLY A 49 11.75 7.56 -1.47
C GLY A 49 11.89 8.71 -0.47
N HIS A 50 12.07 9.90 -1.00
CA HIS A 50 12.18 11.14 -0.26
C HIS A 50 11.28 12.18 -0.92
N LEU A 51 10.17 12.55 -0.25
CA LEU A 51 9.18 13.49 -0.79
C LEU A 51 9.81 14.79 -1.29
N LYS A 52 10.78 15.35 -0.56
CA LYS A 52 11.51 16.57 -0.96
C LYS A 52 12.24 16.48 -2.31
N ASN A 53 12.53 15.27 -2.78
CA ASN A 53 13.22 15.01 -4.04
C ASN A 53 12.25 14.67 -5.18
N ALA A 54 10.94 14.54 -4.90
CA ALA A 54 9.94 14.24 -5.91
C ALA A 54 9.75 15.44 -6.85
N ILE A 55 9.87 15.18 -8.15
CA ILE A 55 9.80 16.16 -9.25
C ILE A 55 8.78 15.65 -10.27
N PHE A 56 7.76 16.45 -10.57
CA PHE A 56 6.63 16.07 -11.44
C PHE A 56 6.59 16.84 -12.76
N GLU A 57 7.26 18.00 -12.84
CA GLU A 57 7.37 18.78 -14.09
C GLU A 57 8.78 18.69 -14.67
N LYS A 58 8.92 18.97 -15.97
CA LYS A 58 10.24 19.11 -16.59
C LYS A 58 10.85 20.46 -16.17
N ASP A 59 11.93 20.38 -15.38
CA ASP A 59 12.87 21.46 -15.08
C ASP A 59 12.40 22.57 -14.10
N PRO A 60 12.01 22.22 -12.86
CA PRO A 60 11.76 23.23 -11.84
C PRO A 60 13.06 23.88 -11.34
N ASN A 61 13.02 25.20 -11.16
CA ASN A 61 14.14 25.94 -10.58
C ASN A 61 14.30 25.71 -9.05
N ASP A 62 13.28 25.18 -8.37
CA ASP A 62 13.21 25.04 -6.91
C ASP A 62 12.57 23.70 -6.49
N GLN A 63 12.66 23.38 -5.19
CA GLN A 63 11.99 22.21 -4.59
C GLN A 63 10.47 22.26 -4.83
N GLN A 64 9.92 21.28 -5.55
CA GLN A 64 8.49 21.24 -5.88
C GLN A 64 7.62 20.68 -4.78
N THR A 65 8.13 19.69 -4.04
CA THR A 65 7.31 18.86 -3.16
C THR A 65 7.68 19.10 -1.70
N PRO A 66 6.70 19.34 -0.80
CA PRO A 66 6.98 19.48 0.63
C PRO A 66 7.51 18.19 1.24
N GLN A 67 8.30 18.30 2.30
CA GLN A 67 8.76 17.13 3.04
C GLN A 67 7.64 16.46 3.84
N ASP A 68 6.67 17.25 4.30
CA ASP A 68 5.52 16.78 5.07
C ASP A 68 4.45 16.21 4.11
N PRO A 69 4.11 14.92 4.20
CA PRO A 69 3.08 14.32 3.36
C PRO A 69 1.69 14.96 3.53
N CYS A 70 1.38 15.56 4.68
CA CYS A 70 0.11 16.26 4.90
C CYS A 70 -0.05 17.47 3.97
N LEU A 71 1.06 18.07 3.55
CA LEU A 71 1.08 19.25 2.68
C LEU A 71 1.02 18.88 1.18
N LEU A 72 0.91 17.60 0.83
CA LEU A 72 0.78 17.18 -0.55
C LEU A 72 -0.56 17.65 -1.15
N ILE A 73 -0.49 18.16 -2.39
CA ILE A 73 -1.62 18.67 -3.16
C ILE A 73 -1.71 17.82 -4.42
N HIS A 74 -2.81 17.09 -4.59
CA HIS A 74 -2.94 16.11 -5.66
C HIS A 74 -2.92 16.72 -7.07
N GLU A 75 -3.32 17.97 -7.22
CA GLU A 75 -3.27 18.70 -8.50
C GLU A 75 -1.83 18.99 -8.99
N TYR A 76 -0.84 18.94 -8.09
CA TYR A 76 0.55 19.33 -8.40
C TYR A 76 1.57 18.24 -8.12
N HIS A 77 1.38 17.45 -7.06
CA HIS A 77 2.37 16.51 -6.57
C HIS A 77 2.06 15.06 -7.00
N THR A 78 1.81 14.86 -8.29
CA THR A 78 1.37 13.56 -8.85
C THR A 78 2.00 13.26 -10.21
N THR A 79 2.18 11.98 -10.52
CA THR A 79 2.53 11.51 -11.87
C THR A 79 1.32 11.25 -12.77
N VAL A 80 0.12 11.65 -12.32
CA VAL A 80 -1.10 11.63 -13.13
C VAL A 80 -1.20 12.92 -13.94
N THR A 81 -0.76 12.86 -15.19
CA THR A 81 -0.67 14.03 -16.08
C THR A 81 -1.78 14.08 -17.14
N SER A 82 -2.71 13.13 -17.12
CA SER A 82 -3.74 13.02 -18.15
C SER A 82 -5.11 12.58 -17.65
N GLY A 83 -6.13 13.10 -18.33
CA GLY A 83 -7.53 12.87 -18.03
C GLY A 83 -8.05 13.80 -16.93
N TYR A 84 -9.34 14.12 -17.01
CA TYR A 84 -9.95 15.11 -16.14
C TYR A 84 -10.06 14.60 -14.69
N ASN A 85 -9.41 15.27 -13.73
CA ASN A 85 -9.49 14.98 -12.29
C ASN A 85 -9.03 13.55 -11.92
N ASN A 86 -8.20 12.93 -12.76
CA ASN A 86 -7.72 11.57 -12.51
C ASN A 86 -6.68 11.50 -11.40
N GLU A 87 -6.05 12.63 -11.11
CA GLU A 87 -5.13 12.85 -10.00
C GLU A 87 -5.81 12.74 -8.63
N ASN A 88 -7.14 12.85 -8.55
CA ASN A 88 -7.88 12.77 -7.30
C ASN A 88 -7.98 11.32 -6.81
N PRO A 89 -7.39 10.97 -5.65
CA PRO A 89 -7.38 9.58 -5.17
C PRO A 89 -8.76 8.98 -4.90
N CYS A 90 -9.75 9.81 -4.53
CA CYS A 90 -11.11 9.36 -4.23
C CYS A 90 -12.10 9.57 -5.37
N LYS A 91 -11.65 9.98 -6.57
CA LYS A 91 -12.56 10.14 -7.71
C LYS A 91 -13.29 8.84 -8.02
N ASP A 92 -14.59 8.96 -8.32
CA ASP A 92 -15.50 7.84 -8.61
C ASP A 92 -15.51 6.76 -7.50
N ARG A 93 -15.08 7.09 -6.29
CA ARG A 93 -15.21 6.26 -5.09
C ARG A 93 -16.47 6.64 -4.32
N GLY A 94 -17.07 5.66 -3.64
CA GLY A 94 -18.28 5.86 -2.88
C GLY A 94 -18.07 6.86 -1.74
N GLU A 95 -19.03 7.77 -1.58
CA GLU A 95 -19.08 8.71 -0.45
C GLU A 95 -19.39 8.02 0.88
N VAL A 96 -19.82 6.76 0.89
CA VAL A 96 -20.09 6.00 2.12
C VAL A 96 -18.98 4.97 2.30
N ARG A 97 -18.36 4.94 3.49
CA ARG A 97 -17.34 3.97 3.92
C ARG A 97 -17.79 3.10 5.07
N PHE A 98 -18.76 3.59 5.84
CA PHE A 98 -19.43 2.87 6.93
C PHE A 98 -20.91 2.71 6.59
N SER A 99 -21.23 1.64 5.86
CA SER A 99 -22.61 1.35 5.46
C SER A 99 -23.26 0.34 6.41
N TYR A 100 -24.51 0.61 6.78
CA TYR A 100 -25.36 -0.34 7.50
C TYR A 100 -26.15 -1.27 6.56
N THR A 101 -26.33 -0.84 5.31
CA THR A 101 -27.20 -1.52 4.33
C THR A 101 -26.41 -2.25 3.26
N GLU A 102 -25.17 -1.84 3.01
CA GLU A 102 -24.28 -2.42 2.02
C GLU A 102 -23.14 -3.18 2.70
N GLY A 103 -22.82 -4.37 2.17
CA GLY A 103 -21.90 -5.31 2.79
C GLY A 103 -20.62 -5.55 1.99
N ALA A 104 -19.88 -6.57 2.41
CA ALA A 104 -18.66 -7.00 1.74
C ALA A 104 -18.94 -7.64 0.36
N GLU A 105 -17.97 -7.55 -0.53
CA GLU A 105 -18.01 -8.22 -1.83
C GLU A 105 -17.30 -9.57 -1.75
N CYS A 106 -18.03 -10.67 -1.96
CA CYS A 106 -17.53 -12.04 -1.86
C CYS A 106 -17.53 -12.76 -3.22
N ASN A 107 -17.93 -12.10 -4.31
CA ASN A 107 -18.07 -12.77 -5.60
C ASN A 107 -16.70 -13.22 -6.12
N LYS A 108 -16.55 -14.54 -6.36
CA LYS A 108 -15.34 -15.16 -6.93
C LYS A 108 -14.86 -14.55 -8.24
N ARG A 109 -15.74 -13.83 -8.94
CA ARG A 109 -15.34 -13.05 -10.10
C ARG A 109 -14.42 -11.93 -9.63
N LYS A 110 -14.87 -11.09 -8.67
CA LYS A 110 -14.21 -9.88 -8.15
C LYS A 110 -13.11 -10.14 -7.11
N ILE A 111 -13.04 -11.34 -6.55
CA ILE A 111 -12.02 -11.73 -5.56
C ILE A 111 -11.06 -12.73 -6.20
N LYS A 112 -9.76 -12.44 -6.12
CA LYS A 112 -8.68 -13.31 -6.59
C LYS A 112 -8.67 -14.60 -5.77
N CYS A 113 -8.84 -15.72 -6.45
CA CYS A 113 -8.70 -17.05 -5.88
C CYS A 113 -7.76 -17.91 -6.73
N LYS A 114 -7.30 -19.02 -6.16
CA LYS A 114 -6.57 -20.05 -6.90
C LYS A 114 -7.53 -20.73 -7.89
N LYS A 115 -7.05 -20.99 -9.11
CA LYS A 115 -7.88 -21.37 -10.27
C LYS A 115 -8.49 -22.79 -10.21
N ASP A 116 -8.02 -23.68 -9.32
CA ASP A 116 -8.26 -25.12 -9.43
C ASP A 116 -9.11 -25.73 -8.30
N SER A 117 -9.79 -24.92 -7.50
CA SER A 117 -10.74 -25.42 -6.50
C SER A 117 -12.02 -24.58 -6.55
N ASP A 118 -13.00 -25.06 -7.31
CA ASP A 118 -14.32 -24.41 -7.47
C ASP A 118 -15.09 -24.19 -6.15
N ASN A 119 -14.56 -24.68 -5.01
CA ASN A 119 -15.14 -24.60 -3.67
C ASN A 119 -14.28 -23.86 -2.61
N GLU A 120 -13.14 -23.23 -2.95
CA GLU A 120 -12.25 -22.58 -1.94
C GLU A 120 -12.16 -21.04 -2.02
N CYS A 121 -13.04 -20.37 -2.76
CA CYS A 121 -13.17 -18.91 -2.66
C CYS A 121 -14.01 -18.51 -1.45
N GLY A 122 -13.36 -18.08 -0.36
CA GLY A 122 -14.05 -17.64 0.87
C GLY A 122 -13.74 -16.20 1.32
N ALA A 123 -12.82 -15.50 0.66
CA ALA A 123 -12.47 -14.13 1.03
C ALA A 123 -13.56 -13.15 0.56
N CYS A 124 -13.84 -12.15 1.40
CA CYS A 124 -14.75 -11.06 1.10
C CYS A 124 -14.02 -9.73 1.30
N ALA A 125 -14.02 -8.88 0.28
CA ALA A 125 -13.48 -7.53 0.40
C ALA A 125 -14.47 -6.67 1.22
N PRO A 126 -14.06 -6.10 2.37
CA PRO A 126 -14.95 -5.31 3.21
C PRO A 126 -15.39 -4.05 2.47
N PHE A 127 -16.56 -3.51 2.83
CA PHE A 127 -17.16 -2.35 2.16
C PHE A 127 -16.19 -1.15 2.06
N ARG A 128 -15.43 -0.88 3.13
CA ARG A 128 -14.33 0.10 3.15
C ARG A 128 -13.34 -0.09 2.00
N ARG A 129 -12.85 -1.32 1.79
CA ARG A 129 -11.88 -1.67 0.73
C ARG A 129 -12.44 -1.44 -0.67
N LEU A 130 -13.75 -1.67 -0.88
CA LEU A 130 -14.39 -1.48 -2.19
C LEU A 130 -14.28 -0.05 -2.69
N HIS A 131 -14.23 0.90 -1.76
CA HIS A 131 -14.20 2.34 -2.04
C HIS A 131 -12.85 3.00 -1.75
N LEU A 132 -11.81 2.24 -1.38
CA LEU A 132 -10.47 2.74 -1.07
C LEU A 132 -10.00 3.81 -2.09
N CYS A 133 -9.44 4.92 -1.60
CA CYS A 133 -8.97 6.02 -2.43
C CYS A 133 -7.61 5.71 -3.10
N ASP A 134 -7.65 4.97 -4.21
CA ASP A 134 -6.50 4.58 -5.03
C ASP A 134 -6.69 4.93 -6.53
N HIS A 135 -7.63 5.84 -6.85
CA HIS A 135 -7.94 6.20 -8.24
C HIS A 135 -6.76 6.88 -8.94
N ASN A 136 -5.97 7.70 -8.23
CA ASN A 136 -4.76 8.29 -8.78
C ASN A 136 -3.75 7.22 -9.21
N LEU A 137 -3.55 6.18 -8.39
CA LEU A 137 -2.63 5.06 -8.69
C LEU A 137 -3.05 4.29 -9.96
N GLU A 138 -4.36 4.15 -10.19
CA GLU A 138 -4.90 3.58 -11.45
C GLU A 138 -4.60 4.43 -12.69
N ASN A 139 -4.29 5.72 -12.51
CA ASN A 139 -4.21 6.69 -13.59
C ASN A 139 -2.82 7.31 -13.74
N ILE A 140 -1.81 6.83 -13.00
CA ILE A 140 -0.40 7.20 -13.24
C ILE A 140 -0.09 7.05 -14.73
N SER A 141 0.38 8.13 -15.33
CA SER A 141 0.61 8.23 -16.77
C SER A 141 1.98 8.77 -17.14
N ASP A 142 2.65 9.50 -16.25
CA ASP A 142 4.01 9.98 -16.46
C ASP A 142 5.08 8.97 -16.02
N PHE A 143 5.22 7.97 -16.86
CA PHE A 143 6.20 6.90 -16.69
C PHE A 143 7.66 7.33 -16.90
N ASP A 144 7.91 8.47 -17.55
CA ASP A 144 9.29 8.94 -17.76
C ASP A 144 9.87 9.48 -16.44
N HIS A 145 9.05 10.17 -15.64
CA HIS A 145 9.44 10.77 -14.36
C HIS A 145 9.13 9.88 -13.13
N ILE A 146 8.53 8.70 -13.30
CA ILE A 146 8.28 7.80 -12.17
C ILE A 146 9.58 7.25 -11.58
N ASN A 147 9.74 7.36 -10.27
CA ASN A 147 10.86 6.82 -9.49
C ASN A 147 10.37 6.56 -8.04
N ASN A 148 11.28 6.23 -7.11
CA ASN A 148 10.89 5.99 -5.72
C ASN A 148 10.25 7.21 -5.05
N ASP A 149 10.74 8.42 -5.35
CA ASP A 149 10.29 9.67 -4.73
C ASP A 149 8.89 10.06 -5.23
N THR A 150 8.68 10.01 -6.55
CA THR A 150 7.39 10.36 -7.17
C THR A 150 6.33 9.30 -6.92
N LEU A 151 6.67 8.01 -6.93
CA LEU A 151 5.76 6.94 -6.50
C LEU A 151 5.38 7.10 -5.02
N LEU A 152 6.33 7.43 -4.14
CA LEU A 152 6.05 7.65 -2.73
C LEU A 152 5.02 8.76 -2.55
N ALA A 153 5.16 9.88 -3.25
CA ALA A 153 4.21 10.97 -3.19
C ALA A 153 2.81 10.57 -3.68
N ASP A 154 2.68 9.86 -4.80
CA ASP A 154 1.38 9.36 -5.28
C ASP A 154 0.72 8.37 -4.29
N VAL A 155 1.51 7.53 -3.62
CA VAL A 155 1.01 6.62 -2.58
C VAL A 155 0.62 7.38 -1.30
N CYS A 156 1.39 8.40 -0.91
CA CYS A 156 1.04 9.28 0.22
C CYS A 156 -0.24 10.08 -0.06
N LEU A 157 -0.48 10.53 -1.29
CA LEU A 157 -1.74 11.17 -1.68
C LEU A 157 -2.93 10.22 -1.50
N ALA A 158 -2.80 8.97 -1.96
CA ALA A 158 -3.83 7.94 -1.76
C ALA A 158 -4.11 7.70 -0.26
N ALA A 159 -3.06 7.57 0.53
CA ALA A 159 -3.14 7.36 1.97
C ALA A 159 -3.80 8.55 2.71
N LYS A 160 -3.37 9.77 2.39
CA LYS A 160 -3.92 11.02 2.95
C LYS A 160 -5.42 11.15 2.70
N PHE A 161 -5.82 11.02 1.44
CA PHE A 161 -7.23 11.15 1.06
C PHE A 161 -8.11 10.05 1.68
N GLU A 162 -7.59 8.83 1.78
CA GLU A 162 -8.26 7.75 2.49
C GLU A 162 -8.41 8.05 3.99
N GLY A 163 -7.36 8.55 4.65
CA GLY A 163 -7.39 8.94 6.07
C GLY A 163 -8.37 10.08 6.37
N GLU A 164 -8.35 11.13 5.56
CA GLU A 164 -9.29 12.26 5.65
C GLU A 164 -10.75 11.82 5.46
N THR A 165 -10.98 10.96 4.46
CA THR A 165 -12.32 10.42 4.16
C THR A 165 -12.85 9.57 5.31
N LEU A 166 -12.03 8.64 5.83
CA LEU A 166 -12.43 7.78 6.95
C LEU A 166 -12.69 8.58 8.22
N THR A 167 -11.83 9.54 8.55
CA THR A 167 -11.99 10.38 9.74
C THR A 167 -13.28 11.19 9.69
N THR A 168 -13.54 11.83 8.55
CA THR A 168 -14.75 12.64 8.35
C THR A 168 -16.01 11.79 8.49
N GLN A 169 -16.03 10.63 7.85
CA GLN A 169 -17.22 9.78 7.84
C GLN A 169 -17.43 9.04 9.15
N HIS A 170 -16.35 8.63 9.82
CA HIS A 170 -16.43 8.05 11.15
C HIS A 170 -17.08 9.03 12.12
N GLY A 171 -16.67 10.31 12.09
CA GLY A 171 -17.28 11.36 12.90
C GLY A 171 -18.79 11.52 12.63
N GLN A 172 -19.19 11.58 11.37
CA GLN A 172 -20.62 11.68 10.97
C GLN A 172 -21.41 10.44 11.41
N HIS A 173 -20.81 9.26 11.26
CA HIS A 173 -21.41 8.00 11.62
C HIS A 173 -21.58 7.87 13.14
N GLN A 174 -20.59 8.26 13.94
CA GLN A 174 -20.68 8.28 15.41
C GLN A 174 -21.78 9.22 15.92
N LEU A 175 -21.97 10.37 15.27
CA LEU A 175 -23.06 11.30 15.61
C LEU A 175 -24.44 10.68 15.36
N THR A 176 -24.57 9.87 14.30
CA THR A 176 -25.83 9.22 13.93
C THR A 176 -26.07 7.95 14.76
N TYR A 177 -24.99 7.25 15.13
CA TYR A 177 -25.01 5.98 15.86
C TYR A 177 -24.02 6.02 17.03
N PRO A 178 -24.41 6.65 18.16
CA PRO A 178 -23.51 6.87 19.30
C PRO A 178 -22.99 5.58 19.94
N ASP A 179 -23.76 4.49 19.83
CA ASP A 179 -23.40 3.15 20.33
C ASP A 179 -22.47 2.38 19.36
N SER A 180 -22.12 2.97 18.22
CA SER A 180 -21.17 2.35 17.31
C SER A 180 -19.76 2.37 17.91
N HIS A 181 -19.09 1.21 17.87
CA HIS A 181 -17.77 1.00 18.48
C HIS A 181 -16.64 0.96 17.45
N TYR A 182 -16.79 1.60 16.30
CA TYR A 182 -15.67 1.70 15.35
C TYR A 182 -14.56 2.54 15.99
N GLU A 183 -13.37 1.96 16.16
CA GLU A 183 -12.19 2.71 16.56
C GLU A 183 -11.52 3.26 15.30
N ILE A 184 -11.48 4.59 15.14
CA ILE A 184 -10.94 5.21 13.92
C ILE A 184 -9.52 4.72 13.61
N CYS A 185 -8.62 4.62 14.61
CA CYS A 185 -7.27 4.12 14.41
C CYS A 185 -7.22 2.68 13.86
N THR A 186 -8.18 1.84 14.25
CA THR A 186 -8.30 0.47 13.73
C THR A 186 -8.71 0.47 12.26
N GLU A 187 -9.61 1.38 11.84
CA GLU A 187 -10.01 1.49 10.44
C GLU A 187 -8.89 2.10 9.56
N LEU A 188 -8.16 3.09 10.08
CA LEU A 188 -6.98 3.64 9.42
C LEU A 188 -5.89 2.57 9.24
N ALA A 189 -5.62 1.75 10.28
CA ALA A 189 -4.67 0.63 10.19
C ALA A 189 -5.08 -0.41 9.14
N ARG A 190 -6.38 -0.68 8.98
CA ARG A 190 -6.89 -1.58 7.94
C ARG A 190 -6.73 -0.99 6.53
N SER A 191 -7.03 0.29 6.33
CA SER A 191 -6.79 0.95 5.04
C SER A 191 -5.30 1.03 4.70
N PHE A 192 -4.44 1.29 5.67
CA PHE A 192 -2.99 1.23 5.49
C PHE A 192 -2.51 -0.16 5.04
N ALA A 193 -3.02 -1.22 5.67
CA ALA A 193 -2.70 -2.60 5.27
C ALA A 193 -3.16 -2.90 3.83
N ASP A 194 -4.37 -2.48 3.46
CA ASP A 194 -4.90 -2.64 2.10
C ASP A 194 -4.07 -1.89 1.05
N ILE A 195 -3.71 -0.62 1.31
CA ILE A 195 -2.80 0.15 0.44
C ILE A 195 -1.49 -0.61 0.30
N GLY A 196 -0.94 -1.11 1.40
CA GLY A 196 0.27 -1.93 1.37
C GLY A 196 0.12 -3.19 0.52
N ASP A 197 -0.99 -3.91 0.63
CA ASP A 197 -1.27 -5.11 -0.17
C ASP A 197 -1.45 -4.79 -1.67
N ILE A 198 -2.04 -3.63 -2.01
CA ILE A 198 -2.09 -3.12 -3.39
C ILE A 198 -0.67 -2.89 -3.90
N ILE A 199 0.14 -2.11 -3.17
CA ILE A 199 1.51 -1.80 -3.58
C ILE A 199 2.37 -3.05 -3.67
N ARG A 200 2.13 -4.07 -2.85
CA ARG A 200 2.85 -5.35 -2.86
C ARG A 200 2.34 -6.37 -3.88
N GLY A 201 1.18 -6.13 -4.50
CA GLY A 201 0.55 -7.07 -5.45
C GLY A 201 -0.09 -8.28 -4.75
N LYS A 202 -0.38 -8.13 -3.45
CA LYS A 202 -1.03 -9.12 -2.57
C LYS A 202 -2.53 -8.90 -2.42
N ASP A 203 -3.04 -7.72 -2.80
CA ASP A 203 -4.45 -7.43 -2.74
C ASP A 203 -5.29 -8.45 -3.55
N LEU A 204 -6.41 -8.86 -2.96
CA LEU A 204 -7.28 -9.88 -3.53
C LEU A 204 -8.43 -9.28 -4.32
N TYR A 205 -8.69 -7.97 -4.23
CA TYR A 205 -9.87 -7.36 -4.85
C TYR A 205 -9.58 -6.87 -6.27
N ARG A 206 -10.18 -7.53 -7.26
CA ARG A 206 -9.90 -7.34 -8.71
C ARG A 206 -10.96 -6.50 -9.43
N ARG A 207 -11.79 -5.75 -8.69
CA ARG A 207 -12.88 -4.89 -9.21
C ARG A 207 -13.69 -5.53 -10.35
N ASP A 208 -13.38 -5.23 -11.60
CA ASP A 208 -14.15 -5.60 -12.80
C ASP A 208 -13.56 -6.76 -13.64
N ASN A 209 -12.56 -7.47 -13.13
CA ASN A 209 -12.05 -8.80 -13.58
C ASN A 209 -11.45 -8.90 -14.97
N LYS A 210 -11.72 -7.94 -15.86
CA LYS A 210 -11.38 -8.05 -17.28
C LYS A 210 -9.99 -7.51 -17.56
N LYS A 211 -9.55 -6.43 -16.90
CA LYS A 211 -8.17 -5.90 -16.94
C LYS A 211 -7.96 -5.01 -15.72
N ASP A 212 -7.34 -5.55 -14.67
CA ASP A 212 -7.00 -4.75 -13.49
C ASP A 212 -5.95 -3.70 -13.88
N LYS A 213 -6.42 -2.47 -14.13
CA LYS A 213 -5.61 -1.36 -14.62
C LYS A 213 -4.54 -0.99 -13.59
N LEU A 214 -4.92 -0.95 -12.31
CA LEU A 214 -4.05 -0.65 -11.19
C LEU A 214 -2.85 -1.59 -11.14
N GLU A 215 -3.12 -2.90 -11.13
CA GLU A 215 -2.06 -3.89 -11.01
C GLU A 215 -1.14 -3.89 -12.24
N ASN A 216 -1.64 -3.64 -13.46
CA ASN A 216 -0.78 -3.49 -14.64
C ASN A 216 0.08 -2.21 -14.60
N ASN A 217 -0.49 -1.10 -14.11
CA ASN A 217 0.25 0.14 -13.89
C ASN A 217 1.38 -0.08 -12.89
N LEU A 218 1.10 -0.69 -11.73
CA LEU A 218 2.10 -0.98 -10.71
C LEU A 218 3.23 -1.87 -11.26
N LYS A 219 2.93 -2.90 -12.05
CA LYS A 219 4.00 -3.69 -12.71
C LYS A 219 4.90 -2.86 -13.61
N THR A 220 4.31 -1.93 -14.36
CA THR A 220 5.05 -1.04 -15.26
C THR A 220 5.93 -0.08 -14.48
N ILE A 221 5.39 0.50 -13.41
CA ILE A 221 6.10 1.39 -12.50
C ILE A 221 7.29 0.67 -11.84
N PHE A 222 7.06 -0.51 -11.26
CA PHE A 222 8.12 -1.25 -10.58
C PHE A 222 9.18 -1.79 -11.54
N LYS A 223 8.80 -2.09 -12.79
CA LYS A 223 9.78 -2.34 -13.86
C LYS A 223 10.70 -1.14 -14.08
N GLN A 224 10.14 0.07 -14.15
CA GLN A 224 10.93 1.29 -14.36
C GLN A 224 11.80 1.62 -13.15
N ILE A 225 11.29 1.42 -11.93
CA ILE A 225 12.10 1.55 -10.71
C ILE A 225 13.27 0.57 -10.74
N HIS A 226 13.04 -0.69 -11.12
CA HIS A 226 14.10 -1.69 -11.26
C HIS A 226 15.16 -1.29 -12.30
N GLU A 227 14.74 -0.84 -13.48
CA GLU A 227 15.62 -0.40 -14.56
C GLU A 227 16.45 0.84 -14.18
N LYS A 228 15.94 1.69 -13.27
CA LYS A 228 16.64 2.87 -12.75
C LYS A 228 17.60 2.57 -11.59
N LEU A 229 17.65 1.35 -11.06
CA LEU A 229 18.62 0.96 -10.03
C LEU A 229 20.05 0.98 -10.61
N THR A 230 20.87 1.91 -10.12
CA THR A 230 22.26 2.09 -10.58
C THR A 230 23.25 1.12 -9.93
N ASP A 231 22.95 0.62 -8.74
CA ASP A 231 23.77 -0.38 -8.05
C ASP A 231 23.53 -1.77 -8.64
N LEU A 232 24.57 -2.34 -9.26
CA LEU A 232 24.48 -3.64 -9.93
C LEU A 232 24.07 -4.79 -9.00
N ARG A 233 24.45 -4.73 -7.71
CA ARG A 233 24.09 -5.79 -6.76
C ARG A 233 22.62 -5.67 -6.37
N ALA A 234 22.12 -4.46 -6.17
CA ALA A 234 20.70 -4.21 -5.92
C ALA A 234 19.85 -4.63 -7.14
N ASN A 235 20.29 -4.26 -8.34
CA ASN A 235 19.61 -4.64 -9.58
C ASN A 235 19.51 -6.17 -9.73
N ASP A 236 20.62 -6.89 -9.54
CA ASP A 236 20.65 -8.36 -9.57
C ASP A 236 19.79 -8.98 -8.45
N HIS A 237 19.85 -8.42 -7.23
CA HIS A 237 19.07 -8.88 -6.09
C HIS A 237 17.54 -8.79 -6.31
N TYR A 238 17.10 -7.78 -7.07
CA TYR A 238 15.70 -7.53 -7.39
C TYR A 238 15.28 -8.02 -8.79
N LYS A 239 16.17 -8.73 -9.49
CA LYS A 239 15.88 -9.27 -10.81
C LYS A 239 14.68 -10.22 -10.75
N ASP A 240 13.70 -9.95 -11.60
CA ASP A 240 12.47 -10.74 -11.67
C ASP A 240 12.58 -11.81 -12.76
N GLU A 241 13.31 -12.89 -12.46
CA GLU A 241 13.60 -13.96 -13.44
C GLU A 241 12.35 -14.75 -13.85
N ASN A 242 11.30 -14.77 -13.02
CA ASN A 242 10.16 -15.68 -13.16
C ASN A 242 8.79 -14.98 -13.31
N GLY A 243 8.71 -13.65 -13.35
CA GLY A 243 7.54 -13.01 -13.96
C GLY A 243 7.24 -11.62 -13.45
N GLY A 244 7.48 -10.64 -14.35
CA GLY A 244 7.38 -9.16 -14.27
C GLY A 244 6.38 -8.49 -13.33
N ASN A 245 6.25 -8.98 -12.10
CA ASN A 245 5.50 -8.42 -11.00
C ASN A 245 6.41 -7.78 -9.97
N PHE A 246 7.71 -8.10 -9.98
CA PHE A 246 8.71 -7.54 -9.09
C PHE A 246 8.34 -7.68 -7.61
N PHE A 247 7.74 -8.81 -7.20
CA PHE A 247 7.22 -8.99 -5.84
C PHE A 247 8.24 -8.64 -4.76
N LYS A 248 9.48 -9.11 -4.89
CA LYS A 248 10.55 -8.82 -3.93
C LYS A 248 10.87 -7.32 -3.84
N LEU A 249 10.98 -6.64 -4.99
CA LEU A 249 11.19 -5.20 -5.07
C LEU A 249 10.01 -4.44 -4.45
N ARG A 250 8.77 -4.87 -4.70
CA ARG A 250 7.55 -4.24 -4.16
C ARG A 250 7.44 -4.39 -2.64
N GLU A 251 7.76 -5.57 -2.10
CA GLU A 251 7.81 -5.82 -0.64
C GLU A 251 8.84 -4.92 0.04
N ASP A 252 10.06 -4.86 -0.49
CA ASP A 252 11.13 -4.06 0.08
C ASP A 252 10.89 -2.55 -0.12
N TRP A 253 10.29 -2.15 -1.24
CA TRP A 253 9.88 -0.76 -1.46
C TRP A 253 8.81 -0.33 -0.46
N TRP A 254 7.76 -1.14 -0.27
CA TRP A 254 6.75 -0.85 0.75
C TRP A 254 7.41 -0.74 2.12
N THR A 255 8.28 -1.69 2.45
CA THR A 255 9.00 -1.70 3.72
C THR A 255 9.85 -0.45 3.95
N ALA A 256 10.57 0.02 2.93
CA ALA A 256 11.40 1.22 2.98
C ALA A 256 10.59 2.51 3.19
N ASN A 257 9.32 2.51 2.80
CA ASN A 257 8.51 3.72 2.64
C ASN A 257 7.26 3.77 3.56
N ARG A 258 6.87 2.64 4.16
CA ARG A 258 5.61 2.48 4.92
C ARG A 258 5.47 3.46 6.09
N ALA A 259 6.58 3.92 6.67
CA ALA A 259 6.55 4.91 7.74
C ALA A 259 6.02 6.27 7.23
N THR A 260 6.58 6.76 6.12
CA THR A 260 6.11 8.00 5.47
C THR A 260 4.68 7.87 4.95
N VAL A 261 4.28 6.70 4.47
CA VAL A 261 2.89 6.44 4.07
C VAL A 261 1.95 6.48 5.28
N TRP A 262 2.37 5.96 6.43
CA TRP A 262 1.60 6.05 7.67
C TRP A 262 1.50 7.49 8.19
N GLU A 263 2.57 8.29 8.08
CA GLU A 263 2.54 9.72 8.43
C GLU A 263 1.59 10.55 7.57
N ALA A 264 1.26 10.07 6.36
CA ALA A 264 0.31 10.73 5.48
C ALA A 264 -1.16 10.52 5.90
N ILE A 265 -1.46 9.49 6.70
CA ILE A 265 -2.81 9.09 7.15
C ILE A 265 -3.20 9.86 8.40
#